data_AF-A0A255SSS1-F1
#
_entry.id   AF-A0A255SSS1-F1
#
_cell.length_a   1.000
_cell.length_b   1.000
_cell.length_c   1.000
_cell.angle_alpha   90.00
_cell.angle_beta   90.00
_cell.angle_gamma   90.00
#
_symmetry.space_group_name_H-M   'P 1'
#
loop_
_entity.id
_entity.type
_entity.pdbx_description
1 polymer ?
#
loop_
_entity_poly.entity_id
_entity_poly.type
_entity_poly.pdbx_seq_one_letter_code
_entity_poly.pdbx_strand_id
1 'polypeptide(L)'
;MVAMILATACDDKNDINYEPGSPTANGSMAVYFDDSNPTEFIFQPGEATEVEIGVSRLNGIETAAEVPLIVTADEGLSVPATVSFAAGESTATVKVSFGNLAESKKYNLKVTVPEEYADHYTTKPGATAYAGYIMVATWESISDNVKMLWATQGVENEFTTSLQQLGNTNRFRFPNFLNSGVDYIFTVGSNSTKFAGYYSITTYANYEPYEGTEAKAAYFFDDATQSYPTWTVADGTVEVADICILEDYGTTTGYSCISIYKRSGYVYLYWTDYTDGSTEYYNAVEFWWE
;
A
#
# COMPACT_ATOMS: atom_id res chain seq x y z
N MET A 1 32.38 21.13 52.54
CA MET A 1 32.27 19.66 52.51
C MET A 1 31.92 19.30 51.08
N VAL A 2 32.89 18.85 50.29
CA VAL A 2 32.69 18.48 48.89
C VAL A 2 32.38 16.99 48.88
N ALA A 3 31.15 16.63 48.54
CA ALA A 3 30.76 15.24 48.32
C ALA A 3 31.11 14.88 46.87
N MET A 4 32.16 14.09 46.68
CA MET A 4 32.41 13.39 45.41
C MET A 4 31.39 12.27 45.28
N ILE A 5 30.49 12.39 44.30
CA ILE A 5 29.67 11.29 43.83
C ILE A 5 30.54 10.51 42.83
N LEU A 6 31.02 9.34 43.26
CA LEU A 6 31.66 8.37 42.36
C LEU A 6 30.55 7.70 41.55
N ALA A 7 30.44 8.05 40.27
CA ALA A 7 29.68 7.28 39.31
C ALA A 7 30.39 5.95 39.09
N THR A 8 29.75 4.84 39.49
CA THR A 8 30.15 3.50 39.06
C THR A 8 29.77 3.36 37.59
N ALA A 9 30.68 3.70 36.69
CA ALA A 9 30.63 3.26 35.31
C ALA A 9 30.71 1.72 35.29
N CYS A 10 29.96 1.06 34.40
CA CYS A 10 30.12 -0.38 34.13
C CYS A 10 31.61 -0.64 33.82
N ASP A 11 32.30 -1.35 34.70
CA ASP A 11 33.68 -1.76 34.50
C ASP A 11 33.68 -3.01 33.63
N ASP A 12 33.44 -2.83 32.32
CA ASP A 12 33.43 -3.90 31.30
C ASP A 12 34.79 -4.66 31.25
N LYS A 13 35.83 -4.16 31.93
CA LYS A 13 37.15 -4.80 31.99
C LYS A 13 37.24 -5.97 32.97
N ASN A 14 36.23 -6.21 33.80
CA ASN A 14 36.24 -7.24 34.84
C ASN A 14 35.05 -8.20 34.76
N ASP A 15 34.35 -8.27 33.63
CA ASP A 15 33.38 -9.35 33.42
C ASP A 15 34.12 -10.63 33.05
N ILE A 16 34.38 -11.45 34.07
CA ILE A 16 35.08 -12.74 33.93
C ILE A 16 34.30 -13.75 33.06
N ASN A 17 33.05 -13.44 32.71
CA ASN A 17 32.20 -14.25 31.84
C ASN A 17 31.94 -13.59 30.48
N TYR A 18 32.67 -12.53 30.12
CA TYR A 18 32.54 -11.94 28.80
C TYR A 18 33.08 -12.89 27.73
N GLU A 19 32.18 -13.46 26.93
CA GLU A 19 32.52 -14.13 25.69
C GLU A 19 32.31 -13.15 24.53
N PRO A 20 33.37 -12.76 23.79
CA PRO A 20 33.21 -11.92 22.61
C PRO A 20 32.34 -12.64 21.58
N GLY A 21 31.49 -11.87 20.89
CA GLY A 21 30.68 -12.39 19.80
C GLY A 21 31.52 -13.05 18.72
N SER A 22 30.94 -14.03 18.01
CA SER A 22 31.59 -14.71 16.89
C SER A 22 32.02 -13.69 15.84
N PRO A 23 33.27 -13.71 15.36
CA PRO A 23 33.71 -12.81 14.29
C PRO A 23 33.00 -13.14 12.98
N THR A 24 32.91 -12.16 12.08
CA THR A 24 32.42 -12.38 10.71
C THR A 24 33.21 -13.50 10.03
N ALA A 25 32.51 -14.43 9.39
CA ALA A 25 33.14 -15.51 8.65
C ALA A 25 34.06 -14.97 7.54
N ASN A 26 35.24 -15.58 7.39
CA ASN A 26 36.18 -15.16 6.35
C ASN A 26 35.58 -15.38 4.96
N GLY A 27 35.59 -14.34 4.12
CA GLY A 27 34.95 -14.37 2.80
C GLY A 27 33.42 -14.25 2.83
N SER A 28 32.83 -13.85 3.97
CA SER A 28 31.39 -13.60 4.06
C SER A 28 30.92 -12.60 3.00
N MET A 29 29.79 -12.94 2.38
CA MET A 29 29.11 -12.10 1.40
C MET A 29 28.44 -10.87 2.03
N ALA A 30 28.33 -10.85 3.37
CA ALA A 30 27.64 -9.82 4.14
C ALA A 30 26.23 -9.57 3.60
N VAL A 31 25.43 -10.64 3.52
CA VAL A 31 24.06 -10.62 3.01
C VAL A 31 23.10 -10.05 4.05
N TYR A 32 22.13 -9.26 3.61
CA TYR A 32 21.12 -8.63 4.46
C TYR A 32 19.80 -8.38 3.72
N PHE A 33 18.72 -8.26 4.48
CA PHE A 33 17.43 -7.79 4.00
C PHE A 33 17.39 -6.26 4.05
N ASP A 34 16.93 -5.64 2.97
CA ASP A 34 16.88 -4.17 2.84
C ASP A 34 15.94 -3.54 3.87
N ASP A 35 16.29 -2.37 4.41
CA ASP A 35 15.45 -1.62 5.35
C ASP A 35 14.19 -1.02 4.73
N SER A 36 14.14 -0.93 3.40
CA SER A 36 12.99 -0.49 2.60
C SER A 36 11.88 -1.54 2.51
N ASN A 37 12.15 -2.79 2.92
CA ASN A 37 11.16 -3.86 2.88
C ASN A 37 9.96 -3.55 3.78
N PRO A 38 8.72 -3.61 3.26
CA PRO A 38 7.53 -3.55 4.09
C PRO A 38 7.51 -4.71 5.08
N THR A 39 7.04 -4.46 6.30
CA THR A 39 6.83 -5.51 7.32
C THR A 39 5.37 -5.96 7.38
N GLU A 40 4.49 -5.25 6.68
CA GLU A 40 3.06 -5.52 6.63
C GLU A 40 2.60 -5.52 5.17
N PHE A 41 2.08 -6.66 4.71
CA PHE A 41 1.47 -6.80 3.41
C PHE A 41 -0.03 -7.08 3.59
N ILE A 42 -0.86 -6.09 3.31
CA ILE A 42 -2.31 -6.18 3.49
C ILE A 42 -3.02 -6.01 2.16
N PHE A 43 -3.73 -7.06 1.76
CA PHE A 43 -4.39 -7.18 0.47
C PHE A 43 -5.90 -7.29 0.63
N GLN A 44 -6.67 -6.80 -0.34
CA GLN A 44 -8.05 -7.22 -0.52
C GLN A 44 -8.12 -8.63 -1.14
N PRO A 45 -9.26 -9.33 -1.05
CA PRO A 45 -9.40 -10.65 -1.65
C PRO A 45 -9.11 -10.62 -3.15
N GLY A 46 -8.20 -11.49 -3.60
CA GLY A 46 -7.81 -11.62 -5.01
C GLY A 46 -6.80 -10.58 -5.53
N GLU A 47 -6.34 -9.63 -4.71
CA GLU A 47 -5.41 -8.56 -5.16
C GLU A 47 -4.00 -9.08 -5.47
N ALA A 48 -3.51 -10.04 -4.70
CA ALA A 48 -2.17 -10.58 -4.86
C ALA A 48 -2.12 -12.05 -4.44
N THR A 49 -1.13 -12.76 -4.98
CA THR A 49 -0.78 -14.13 -4.59
C THR A 49 0.71 -14.28 -4.27
N GLU A 50 1.47 -13.19 -4.36
CA GLU A 50 2.89 -13.14 -4.06
C GLU A 50 3.31 -11.78 -3.51
N VAL A 51 4.37 -11.78 -2.71
CA VAL A 51 5.10 -10.59 -2.27
C VAL A 51 6.60 -10.78 -2.48
N GLU A 52 7.29 -9.66 -2.63
CA GLU A 52 8.72 -9.61 -2.87
C GLU A 52 9.43 -8.98 -1.66
N ILE A 53 10.48 -9.65 -1.19
CA ILE A 53 11.37 -9.17 -0.12
C ILE A 53 12.76 -8.97 -0.72
N GLY A 54 13.24 -7.73 -0.72
CA GLY A 54 14.56 -7.34 -1.21
C GLY A 54 15.69 -7.84 -0.30
N VAL A 55 16.71 -8.40 -0.93
CA VAL A 55 17.92 -8.90 -0.28
C VAL A 55 19.14 -8.37 -1.01
N SER A 56 20.13 -7.91 -0.27
CA SER A 56 21.36 -7.34 -0.78
C SER A 56 22.59 -8.05 -0.23
N ARG A 57 23.71 -7.92 -0.94
CA ARG A 57 25.04 -8.38 -0.51
C ARG A 57 26.08 -7.28 -0.71
N LEU A 58 27.07 -7.19 0.19
CA LEU A 58 28.16 -6.21 0.07
C LEU A 58 29.39 -6.78 -0.66
N ASN A 59 29.63 -8.08 -0.55
CA ASN A 59 30.83 -8.74 -1.07
C ASN A 59 30.49 -9.86 -2.07
N GLY A 60 31.50 -10.30 -2.82
CA GLY A 60 31.38 -11.46 -3.72
C GLY A 60 30.54 -11.19 -4.98
N ILE A 61 30.37 -9.93 -5.36
CA ILE A 61 29.52 -9.48 -6.47
C ILE A 61 29.94 -10.12 -7.81
N GLU A 62 31.24 -10.26 -8.05
CA GLU A 62 31.80 -10.77 -9.31
C GLU A 62 31.38 -12.21 -9.67
N THR A 63 30.90 -12.98 -8.68
CA THR A 63 30.50 -14.38 -8.87
C THR A 63 29.03 -14.59 -8.55
N ALA A 64 28.38 -15.44 -9.34
CA ALA A 64 27.04 -15.94 -8.99
C ALA A 64 27.12 -16.73 -7.68
N ALA A 65 26.09 -16.61 -6.86
CA ALA A 65 26.04 -17.26 -5.56
C ALA A 65 24.61 -17.64 -5.19
N GLU A 66 24.48 -18.72 -4.44
CA GLU A 66 23.23 -19.13 -3.82
C GLU A 66 23.44 -19.15 -2.31
N VAL A 67 22.58 -18.42 -1.60
CA VAL A 67 22.68 -18.22 -0.17
C VAL A 67 21.50 -18.95 0.49
N PRO A 68 21.75 -19.95 1.36
CA PRO A 68 20.69 -20.59 2.14
C PRO A 68 20.07 -19.61 3.13
N LEU A 69 18.79 -19.80 3.41
CA LEU A 69 17.99 -18.98 4.31
C LEU A 69 17.36 -19.86 5.38
N ILE A 70 17.35 -19.37 6.62
CA ILE A 70 16.61 -20.00 7.72
C ILE A 70 15.21 -19.39 7.74
N VAL A 71 14.21 -20.21 7.43
CA VAL A 71 12.82 -19.78 7.25
C VAL A 71 11.94 -20.31 8.40
N THR A 72 11.10 -19.44 8.94
CA THR A 72 9.97 -19.80 9.80
C THR A 72 8.75 -19.07 9.29
N ALA A 73 7.70 -19.78 8.89
CA ALA A 73 6.50 -19.18 8.33
C ALA A 73 5.25 -19.93 8.76
N ASP A 74 4.13 -19.21 8.87
CA ASP A 74 2.83 -19.80 9.12
C ASP A 74 2.37 -20.65 7.93
N GLU A 75 1.61 -21.72 8.21
CA GLU A 75 1.03 -22.59 7.18
C GLU A 75 0.18 -21.79 6.18
N GLY A 76 0.37 -22.05 4.88
CA GLY A 76 -0.25 -21.29 3.79
C GLY A 76 0.70 -20.31 3.10
N LEU A 77 1.86 -20.03 3.70
CA LEU A 77 2.95 -19.29 3.08
C LEU A 77 4.00 -20.23 2.49
N SER A 78 4.44 -19.97 1.27
CA SER A 78 5.55 -20.65 0.62
C SER A 78 6.72 -19.68 0.46
N VAL A 79 7.72 -19.83 1.33
CA VAL A 79 8.92 -18.99 1.35
C VAL A 79 10.12 -19.82 0.88
N PRO A 80 10.86 -19.38 -0.17
CA PRO A 80 12.08 -20.03 -0.60
C PRO A 80 13.13 -20.12 0.52
N ALA A 81 13.78 -21.27 0.64
CA ALA A 81 14.87 -21.49 1.60
C ALA A 81 16.25 -21.09 1.05
N THR A 82 16.31 -20.52 -0.16
CA THR A 82 17.53 -19.99 -0.77
C THR A 82 17.22 -18.70 -1.52
N VAL A 83 18.25 -17.87 -1.70
CA VAL A 83 18.22 -16.70 -2.59
C VAL A 83 19.42 -16.74 -3.52
N SER A 84 19.19 -16.47 -4.81
CA SER A 84 20.22 -16.50 -5.84
C SER A 84 20.63 -15.10 -6.27
N PHE A 85 21.93 -14.84 -6.27
CA PHE A 85 22.54 -13.65 -6.84
C PHE A 85 23.25 -14.03 -8.14
N ALA A 86 22.93 -13.32 -9.23
CA ALA A 86 23.69 -13.46 -10.47
C ALA A 86 25.09 -12.82 -10.35
N ALA A 87 26.03 -13.25 -11.19
CA ALA A 87 27.34 -12.60 -11.27
C ALA A 87 27.17 -11.14 -11.72
N GLY A 88 27.81 -10.21 -11.01
CA GLY A 88 27.69 -8.77 -11.24
C GLY A 88 26.56 -8.10 -10.45
N GLU A 89 25.64 -8.85 -9.84
CA GLU A 89 24.47 -8.29 -9.14
C GLU A 89 24.70 -8.22 -7.62
N SER A 90 24.37 -7.08 -7.00
CA SER A 90 24.41 -6.90 -5.55
C SER A 90 23.06 -7.11 -4.86
N THR A 91 21.98 -7.22 -5.63
CA THR A 91 20.60 -7.32 -5.14
C THR A 91 19.91 -8.56 -5.70
N ALA A 92 18.98 -9.11 -4.92
CA ALA A 92 18.11 -10.23 -5.28
C ALA A 92 16.78 -10.09 -4.54
N THR A 93 15.83 -10.97 -4.86
CA THR A 93 14.48 -10.95 -4.27
C THR A 93 14.10 -12.34 -3.77
N VAL A 94 13.56 -12.41 -2.55
CA VAL A 94 12.85 -13.59 -2.05
C VAL A 94 11.36 -13.41 -2.38
N LYS A 95 10.85 -14.27 -3.26
CA LYS A 95 9.43 -14.29 -3.65
C LYS A 95 8.64 -15.20 -2.73
N VAL A 96 7.79 -14.62 -1.89
CA VAL A 96 6.90 -15.37 -1.00
C VAL A 96 5.55 -15.51 -1.68
N SER A 97 5.15 -16.74 -1.99
CA SER A 97 3.83 -17.02 -2.56
C SER A 97 2.85 -17.47 -1.49
N PHE A 98 1.57 -17.19 -1.71
CA PHE A 98 0.48 -17.56 -0.82
C PHE A 98 -0.80 -17.80 -1.62
N GLY A 99 -1.69 -18.65 -1.10
CA GLY A 99 -2.96 -18.94 -1.73
C GLY A 99 -4.01 -19.35 -0.71
N ASN A 100 -5.24 -18.90 -0.91
CA ASN A 100 -6.40 -19.21 -0.06
C ASN A 100 -6.16 -18.93 1.43
N LEU A 101 -5.49 -17.82 1.76
CA LEU A 101 -5.35 -17.37 3.15
C LEU A 101 -6.73 -17.08 3.74
N ALA A 102 -6.94 -17.46 4.99
CA ALA A 102 -8.15 -17.09 5.71
C ALA A 102 -8.19 -15.56 5.86
N GLU A 103 -9.32 -14.97 5.55
CA GLU A 103 -9.45 -13.52 5.62
C GLU A 103 -9.28 -13.00 7.05
N SER A 104 -8.73 -11.79 7.16
CA SER A 104 -8.52 -11.06 8.41
C SER A 104 -7.67 -11.80 9.45
N LYS A 105 -6.85 -12.75 9.00
CA LYS A 105 -5.81 -13.43 9.79
C LYS A 105 -4.42 -12.99 9.33
N LYS A 106 -3.54 -12.69 10.29
CA LYS A 106 -2.12 -12.45 10.02
C LYS A 106 -1.39 -13.78 9.86
N TYR A 107 -0.66 -13.92 8.76
CA TYR A 107 0.25 -15.03 8.48
C TYR A 107 1.67 -14.50 8.56
N ASN A 108 2.38 -14.90 9.63
CA ASN A 108 3.69 -14.38 9.96
C ASN A 108 4.78 -15.15 9.21
N LEU A 109 5.85 -14.45 8.88
CA LEU A 109 7.08 -15.04 8.40
C LEU A 109 8.29 -14.37 9.03
N LYS A 110 9.35 -15.16 9.18
CA LYS A 110 10.68 -14.74 9.57
C LYS A 110 11.68 -15.44 8.67
N VAL A 111 12.60 -14.67 8.12
CA VAL A 111 13.70 -15.16 7.27
C VAL A 111 15.00 -14.64 7.85
N THR A 112 16.01 -15.50 7.95
CA THR A 112 17.31 -15.13 8.54
C THR A 112 18.45 -15.64 7.68
N VAL A 113 19.45 -14.78 7.46
CA VAL A 113 20.71 -15.11 6.81
C VAL A 113 21.57 -15.91 7.80
N PRO A 114 22.08 -17.09 7.43
CA PRO A 114 23.01 -17.85 8.28
C PRO A 114 24.29 -17.09 8.59
N GLU A 115 24.89 -17.36 9.75
CA GLU A 115 26.08 -16.67 10.27
C GLU A 115 27.27 -16.71 9.29
N GLU A 116 27.42 -17.77 8.49
CA GLU A 116 28.51 -17.87 7.50
C GLU A 116 28.38 -16.88 6.32
N TYR A 117 27.18 -16.37 6.05
CA TYR A 117 26.89 -15.40 4.97
C TYR A 117 26.59 -14.00 5.51
N ALA A 118 26.36 -13.89 6.81
CA ALA A 118 26.07 -12.64 7.50
C ALA A 118 27.35 -11.90 7.90
N ASP A 119 27.22 -10.60 8.12
CA ASP A 119 28.22 -9.78 8.81
C ASP A 119 27.49 -8.87 9.79
N HIS A 120 27.69 -9.07 11.09
CA HIS A 120 27.01 -8.29 12.14
C HIS A 120 27.76 -7.01 12.53
N TYR A 121 29.00 -6.84 12.10
CA TYR A 121 29.88 -5.76 12.55
C TYR A 121 30.01 -4.64 11.51
N THR A 122 29.70 -4.92 10.24
CA THR A 122 29.64 -3.90 9.18
C THR A 122 28.27 -3.21 9.14
N THR A 123 28.30 -1.88 9.10
CA THR A 123 27.10 -1.05 8.89
C THR A 123 26.52 -1.29 7.50
N LYS A 124 25.20 -1.52 7.44
CA LYS A 124 24.45 -1.82 6.21
C LYS A 124 23.02 -1.27 6.32
N PRO A 125 22.37 -0.92 5.18
CA PRO A 125 21.01 -0.38 5.16
C PRO A 125 19.97 -1.51 5.31
N GLY A 126 20.02 -2.20 6.45
CA GLY A 126 19.17 -3.36 6.68
C GLY A 126 19.67 -4.29 7.77
N ALA A 127 19.10 -5.49 7.81
CA ALA A 127 19.33 -6.47 8.87
C ALA A 127 19.56 -7.88 8.33
N THR A 128 20.22 -8.73 9.12
CA THR A 128 20.47 -10.15 8.78
C THR A 128 19.24 -11.02 9.00
N ALA A 129 18.18 -10.46 9.58
CA ALA A 129 16.88 -11.11 9.73
C ALA A 129 15.76 -10.15 9.32
N TYR A 130 14.79 -10.69 8.59
CA TYR A 130 13.53 -10.04 8.25
C TYR A 130 12.38 -10.72 8.99
N ALA A 131 11.41 -9.94 9.45
CA ALA A 131 10.17 -10.44 9.99
C ALA A 131 9.01 -9.54 9.53
N GLY A 132 7.90 -10.18 9.15
CA GLY A 132 6.72 -9.48 8.67
C GLY A 132 5.49 -10.38 8.64
N TYR A 133 4.39 -9.87 8.12
CA TYR A 133 3.17 -10.65 7.93
C TYR A 133 2.45 -10.33 6.63
N ILE A 134 1.73 -11.32 6.12
CA ILE A 134 0.78 -11.21 5.02
C ILE A 134 -0.63 -11.38 5.58
N MET A 135 -1.57 -10.54 5.12
CA MET A 135 -2.99 -10.63 5.49
C MET A 135 -3.85 -10.31 4.27
N VAL A 136 -4.75 -11.23 3.93
CA VAL A 136 -5.89 -10.90 3.06
C VAL A 136 -6.99 -10.38 3.97
N ALA A 137 -7.27 -9.08 3.92
CA ALA A 137 -8.25 -8.42 4.77
C ALA A 137 -9.64 -8.45 4.14
N THR A 138 -10.67 -8.45 4.97
CA THR A 138 -12.07 -8.34 4.53
C THR A 138 -12.47 -6.86 4.40
N TRP A 139 -13.38 -6.57 3.49
CA TRP A 139 -14.05 -5.27 3.43
C TRP A 139 -15.18 -5.21 4.47
N GLU A 140 -15.07 -4.31 5.44
CA GLU A 140 -16.04 -4.09 6.50
C GLU A 140 -16.84 -2.82 6.24
N SER A 141 -18.16 -2.86 6.44
CA SER A 141 -19.01 -1.69 6.22
C SER A 141 -18.88 -0.68 7.36
N ILE A 142 -18.63 0.58 6.98
CA ILE A 142 -18.74 1.75 7.87
C ILE A 142 -20.17 2.26 7.87
N SER A 143 -20.79 2.27 6.69
CA SER A 143 -22.18 2.65 6.50
C SER A 143 -22.73 1.95 5.27
N ASP A 144 -23.91 1.35 5.40
CA ASP A 144 -24.61 0.68 4.30
C ASP A 144 -25.49 1.63 3.46
N ASN A 145 -25.55 2.93 3.83
CA ASN A 145 -26.45 3.91 3.23
C ASN A 145 -25.78 5.28 3.07
N VAL A 146 -24.72 5.31 2.28
CA VAL A 146 -24.08 6.53 1.80
C VAL A 146 -24.92 7.11 0.67
N LYS A 147 -25.37 8.35 0.85
CA LYS A 147 -26.05 9.13 -0.18
C LYS A 147 -25.02 9.91 -0.97
N MET A 148 -25.22 10.01 -2.28
CA MET A 148 -24.35 10.77 -3.17
C MET A 148 -25.19 11.70 -4.04
N LEU A 149 -24.69 12.92 -4.22
CA LEU A 149 -25.27 13.93 -5.10
C LEU A 149 -24.22 14.36 -6.11
N TRP A 150 -24.59 14.35 -7.38
CA TRP A 150 -23.73 14.79 -8.47
C TRP A 150 -24.55 15.60 -9.48
N ALA A 151 -24.17 16.85 -9.68
CA ALA A 151 -24.79 17.70 -10.68
C ALA A 151 -24.12 17.50 -12.05
N THR A 152 -24.87 17.18 -13.08
CA THR A 152 -24.39 17.06 -14.47
C THR A 152 -25.25 17.94 -15.37
N GLN A 153 -24.65 18.83 -16.16
CA GLN A 153 -25.35 19.83 -16.99
C GLN A 153 -26.35 20.68 -16.19
N GLY A 154 -26.05 20.94 -14.92
CA GLY A 154 -26.94 21.65 -14.00
C GLY A 154 -28.15 20.84 -13.50
N VAL A 155 -28.21 19.54 -13.79
CA VAL A 155 -29.24 18.61 -13.30
C VAL A 155 -28.66 17.78 -12.15
N GLU A 156 -29.36 17.72 -11.03
CA GLU A 156 -28.97 16.91 -9.87
C GLU A 156 -29.30 15.43 -10.08
N ASN A 157 -28.31 14.57 -9.82
CA ASN A 157 -28.43 13.11 -9.86
C ASN A 157 -28.14 12.56 -8.47
N GLU A 158 -29.01 11.68 -7.98
CA GLU A 158 -28.89 11.04 -6.68
C GLU A 158 -28.48 9.57 -6.82
N PHE A 159 -27.54 9.13 -5.99
CA PHE A 159 -27.10 7.74 -5.92
C PHE A 159 -27.04 7.28 -4.46
N THR A 160 -27.01 5.96 -4.26
CA THR A 160 -26.83 5.36 -2.94
C THR A 160 -25.87 4.19 -3.04
N THR A 161 -24.97 4.07 -2.08
CA THR A 161 -24.03 2.96 -1.94
C THR A 161 -23.67 2.74 -0.47
N SER A 162 -22.66 1.92 -0.18
CA SER A 162 -22.03 1.78 1.12
C SER A 162 -20.63 2.39 1.12
N LEU A 163 -20.12 2.72 2.31
CA LEU A 163 -18.70 3.03 2.52
C LEU A 163 -18.09 1.86 3.28
N GLN A 164 -17.03 1.29 2.74
CA GLN A 164 -16.35 0.14 3.34
C GLN A 164 -14.88 0.44 3.61
N GLN A 165 -14.32 -0.19 4.63
CA GLN A 165 -12.90 -0.13 5.01
C GLN A 165 -12.28 -1.52 4.86
N LEU A 166 -11.06 -1.58 4.34
CA LEU A 166 -10.33 -2.85 4.24
C LEU A 166 -9.66 -3.16 5.58
N GLY A 167 -10.25 -4.07 6.35
CA GLY A 167 -9.84 -4.35 7.73
C GLY A 167 -9.63 -3.07 8.53
N ASN A 168 -8.51 -2.97 9.25
CA ASN A 168 -8.12 -1.77 10.01
C ASN A 168 -7.12 -0.87 9.27
N THR A 169 -7.12 -0.87 7.94
CA THR A 169 -6.21 -0.06 7.12
C THR A 169 -6.80 1.31 6.77
N ASN A 170 -6.00 2.20 6.17
CA ASN A 170 -6.50 3.45 5.62
C ASN A 170 -7.09 3.33 4.20
N ARG A 171 -7.36 2.10 3.73
CA ARG A 171 -7.97 1.84 2.41
C ARG A 171 -9.47 1.72 2.55
N PHE A 172 -10.19 2.46 1.73
CA PHE A 172 -11.64 2.55 1.71
C PHE A 172 -12.17 2.31 0.30
N ARG A 173 -13.45 1.97 0.20
CA ARG A 173 -14.14 1.94 -1.09
C ARG A 173 -15.58 2.38 -1.01
N PHE A 174 -16.07 2.90 -2.12
CA PHE A 174 -17.49 2.93 -2.47
C PHE A 174 -17.76 1.80 -3.46
N PRO A 175 -18.43 0.71 -3.05
CA PRO A 175 -18.81 -0.34 -3.97
C PRO A 175 -19.78 0.19 -5.02
N ASN A 176 -19.72 -0.28 -6.26
CA ASN A 176 -20.66 0.14 -7.32
C ASN A 176 -20.84 1.68 -7.35
N PHE A 177 -19.72 2.41 -7.40
CA PHE A 177 -19.69 3.86 -7.26
C PHE A 177 -20.56 4.51 -8.34
N LEU A 178 -21.47 5.41 -7.94
CA LEU A 178 -22.46 6.03 -8.83
C LEU A 178 -23.30 5.02 -9.65
N ASN A 179 -23.55 3.82 -9.12
CA ASN A 179 -24.23 2.73 -9.84
C ASN A 179 -23.53 2.28 -11.15
N SER A 180 -22.21 2.47 -11.24
CA SER A 180 -21.41 2.16 -12.43
C SER A 180 -21.18 0.68 -12.72
N GLY A 181 -21.42 -0.20 -11.75
CA GLY A 181 -20.96 -1.58 -11.72
C GLY A 181 -19.54 -1.77 -11.19
N VAL A 182 -18.83 -0.67 -10.88
CA VAL A 182 -17.41 -0.66 -10.57
C VAL A 182 -17.15 -0.04 -9.19
N ASP A 183 -16.23 -0.63 -8.43
CA ASP A 183 -15.83 -0.11 -7.12
C ASP A 183 -14.86 1.05 -7.26
N TYR A 184 -15.07 2.13 -6.48
CA TYR A 184 -14.09 3.20 -6.32
C TYR A 184 -13.29 3.02 -5.04
N ILE A 185 -11.97 2.78 -5.16
CA ILE A 185 -11.07 2.46 -4.05
C ILE A 185 -10.07 3.61 -3.82
N PHE A 186 -9.92 4.04 -2.57
CA PHE A 186 -9.08 5.18 -2.22
C PHE A 186 -8.36 4.98 -0.88
N THR A 187 -7.28 5.74 -0.64
CA THR A 187 -6.57 5.76 0.65
C THR A 187 -6.60 7.14 1.28
N VAL A 188 -7.04 7.17 2.54
CA VAL A 188 -7.15 8.38 3.34
C VAL A 188 -5.85 8.61 4.11
N GLY A 189 -5.25 9.79 3.97
CA GLY A 189 -3.95 10.07 4.61
C GLY A 189 -3.99 10.07 6.14
N SER A 190 -5.11 10.49 6.74
CA SER A 190 -5.33 10.42 8.19
C SER A 190 -6.80 10.59 8.53
N ASN A 191 -7.27 10.03 9.66
CA ASN A 191 -8.62 10.31 10.14
C ASN A 191 -8.67 11.73 10.73
N SER A 192 -9.50 12.60 10.14
CA SER A 192 -9.65 14.00 10.54
C SER A 192 -11.06 14.30 11.03
N THR A 193 -11.17 15.05 12.13
CA THR A 193 -12.45 15.60 12.62
C THR A 193 -12.98 16.72 11.73
N LYS A 194 -12.15 17.26 10.82
CA LYS A 194 -12.55 18.26 9.83
C LYS A 194 -12.85 17.61 8.50
N PHE A 195 -11.81 17.36 7.70
CA PHE A 195 -11.76 16.63 6.44
C PHE A 195 -10.30 16.22 6.23
N ALA A 196 -10.09 15.06 5.63
CA ALA A 196 -8.79 14.55 5.24
C ALA A 196 -8.78 14.29 3.74
N GLY A 197 -7.71 14.74 3.08
CA GLY A 197 -7.48 14.44 1.67
C GLY A 197 -7.25 12.94 1.46
N TYR A 198 -7.71 12.43 0.34
CA TYR A 198 -7.44 11.08 -0.11
C TYR A 198 -7.09 11.06 -1.58
N TYR A 199 -6.26 10.08 -1.94
CA TYR A 199 -5.95 9.76 -3.32
C TYR A 199 -6.64 8.45 -3.68
N SER A 200 -7.06 8.34 -4.93
CA SER A 200 -7.29 7.02 -5.51
C SER A 200 -5.98 6.24 -5.40
N ILE A 201 -6.05 4.98 -4.96
CA ILE A 201 -4.84 4.11 -4.90
C ILE A 201 -4.78 3.12 -6.05
N THR A 202 -5.62 3.34 -7.04
CA THR A 202 -5.91 2.41 -8.12
C THR A 202 -4.81 2.41 -9.17
N THR A 203 -3.57 2.15 -8.77
CA THR A 203 -2.53 1.67 -9.70
C THR A 203 -2.74 0.19 -10.07
N TYR A 204 -3.80 -0.47 -9.57
CA TYR A 204 -4.01 -1.91 -9.72
C TYR A 204 -5.44 -2.37 -10.08
N ALA A 205 -6.44 -1.49 -10.19
CA ALA A 205 -7.76 -1.85 -10.75
C ALA A 205 -8.61 -0.60 -10.98
N ASN A 206 -9.43 -0.63 -12.02
CA ASN A 206 -10.51 0.33 -12.28
C ASN A 206 -10.12 1.80 -12.47
N TYR A 207 -9.03 2.04 -13.20
CA TYR A 207 -8.45 3.37 -13.36
C TYR A 207 -7.59 3.44 -14.62
N GLU A 208 -7.62 4.57 -15.30
CA GLU A 208 -6.66 4.92 -16.35
C GLU A 208 -5.96 6.25 -16.02
N PRO A 209 -4.62 6.31 -16.03
CA PRO A 209 -3.89 7.54 -15.71
C PRO A 209 -4.18 8.69 -16.68
N TYR A 210 -4.40 9.88 -16.14
CA TYR A 210 -4.35 11.12 -16.90
C TYR A 210 -3.02 11.85 -16.65
N GLU A 211 -2.27 12.09 -17.72
CA GLU A 211 -0.97 12.77 -17.68
C GLU A 211 -1.12 14.24 -18.08
N GLY A 212 -1.37 15.11 -17.10
CA GLY A 212 -1.40 16.56 -17.28
C GLY A 212 -0.16 17.26 -16.73
N THR A 213 0.14 18.46 -17.24
CA THR A 213 1.27 19.27 -16.75
C THR A 213 0.99 19.99 -15.43
N GLU A 214 -0.28 20.20 -15.09
CA GLU A 214 -0.72 21.01 -13.94
C GLU A 214 -1.46 20.20 -12.87
N ALA A 215 -2.00 19.05 -13.24
CA ALA A 215 -2.85 18.23 -12.40
C ALA A 215 -2.48 16.75 -12.58
N LYS A 216 -2.55 16.01 -11.48
CA LYS A 216 -2.57 14.55 -11.50
C LYS A 216 -4.01 14.10 -11.38
N ALA A 217 -4.47 13.31 -12.34
CA ALA A 217 -5.85 12.85 -12.39
C ALA A 217 -5.95 11.47 -13.03
N ALA A 218 -7.18 11.01 -13.16
CA ALA A 218 -7.53 9.60 -13.18
C ALA A 218 -8.87 9.36 -13.87
N TYR A 219 -8.93 8.74 -15.04
CA TYR A 219 -10.23 8.31 -15.56
C TYR A 219 -10.76 7.14 -14.75
N PHE A 220 -12.03 7.21 -14.35
CA PHE A 220 -12.70 6.08 -13.74
C PHE A 220 -13.05 5.07 -14.83
N PHE A 221 -12.36 3.94 -14.81
CA PHE A 221 -12.31 2.97 -15.90
C PHE A 221 -12.63 1.59 -15.34
N ASP A 222 -13.22 0.68 -16.10
CA ASP A 222 -13.37 -0.73 -15.72
C ASP A 222 -12.25 -1.53 -16.38
N ASP A 223 -11.29 -2.01 -15.57
CA ASP A 223 -10.16 -2.78 -16.09
C ASP A 223 -10.57 -4.19 -16.52
N ALA A 224 -11.63 -4.76 -15.93
CA ALA A 224 -12.09 -6.10 -16.29
C ALA A 224 -12.72 -6.13 -17.70
N THR A 225 -13.44 -5.06 -18.07
CA THR A 225 -14.10 -4.94 -19.37
C THR A 225 -13.37 -4.03 -20.35
N GLN A 226 -12.33 -3.34 -19.90
CA GLN A 226 -11.56 -2.35 -20.66
C GLN A 226 -12.47 -1.23 -21.22
N SER A 227 -13.31 -0.64 -20.36
CA SER A 227 -14.30 0.37 -20.77
C SER A 227 -14.58 1.41 -19.69
N TYR A 228 -14.98 2.62 -20.07
CA TYR A 228 -15.49 3.60 -19.11
C TYR A 228 -16.95 3.28 -18.74
N PRO A 229 -17.31 3.35 -17.45
CA PRO A 229 -18.71 3.37 -17.07
C PRO A 229 -19.41 4.61 -17.64
N THR A 230 -20.68 4.45 -18.01
CA THR A 230 -21.49 5.55 -18.55
C THR A 230 -22.73 5.77 -17.70
N TRP A 231 -23.25 7.00 -17.74
CA TRP A 231 -24.45 7.39 -17.01
C TRP A 231 -25.34 8.22 -17.91
N THR A 232 -26.65 8.09 -17.77
CA THR A 232 -27.58 9.05 -18.40
C THR A 232 -27.84 10.18 -17.41
N VAL A 233 -27.73 11.44 -17.86
CA VAL A 233 -28.16 12.59 -17.06
C VAL A 233 -29.64 12.39 -16.66
N ALA A 234 -30.03 12.73 -15.44
CA ALA A 234 -31.35 12.40 -14.90
C ALA A 234 -32.54 12.94 -15.73
N ASP A 235 -32.35 13.99 -16.54
CA ASP A 235 -33.35 14.52 -17.45
C ASP A 235 -33.44 13.77 -18.80
N GLY A 236 -32.56 12.79 -19.03
CA GLY A 236 -32.50 11.95 -20.22
C GLY A 236 -31.92 12.63 -21.46
N THR A 237 -31.31 13.81 -21.33
CA THR A 237 -30.88 14.62 -22.48
C THR A 237 -29.59 14.14 -23.13
N VAL A 238 -28.64 13.63 -22.34
CA VAL A 238 -27.31 13.22 -22.80
C VAL A 238 -26.75 12.13 -21.88
N GLU A 239 -25.78 11.37 -22.39
CA GLU A 239 -25.01 10.42 -21.59
C GLU A 239 -23.66 11.02 -21.21
N VAL A 240 -23.23 10.79 -19.97
CA VAL A 240 -21.84 10.94 -19.55
C VAL A 240 -21.06 9.77 -20.14
N ALA A 241 -20.03 10.10 -20.93
CA ALA A 241 -19.13 9.15 -21.58
C ALA A 241 -18.05 8.64 -20.63
N ASP A 242 -17.51 9.53 -19.80
CA ASP A 242 -16.50 9.21 -18.80
C ASP A 242 -16.37 10.33 -17.74
N ILE A 243 -15.73 9.99 -16.63
CA ILE A 243 -15.36 10.93 -15.57
C ILE A 243 -13.87 10.81 -15.28
N CYS A 244 -13.23 11.94 -15.02
CA CYS A 244 -11.85 11.99 -14.56
C CYS A 244 -11.81 12.53 -13.14
N ILE A 245 -11.29 11.75 -12.20
CA ILE A 245 -11.17 12.06 -10.78
C ILE A 245 -9.88 12.83 -10.55
N LEU A 246 -9.98 13.95 -9.85
CA LEU A 246 -8.83 14.79 -9.52
C LEU A 246 -8.09 14.20 -8.32
N GLU A 247 -6.83 13.80 -8.52
CA GLU A 247 -5.98 13.29 -7.45
C GLU A 247 -5.21 14.43 -6.78
N ASP A 248 -4.56 15.26 -7.59
CA ASP A 248 -3.73 16.37 -7.14
C ASP A 248 -3.78 17.56 -8.10
N TYR A 249 -3.76 18.76 -7.54
CA TYR A 249 -3.62 20.03 -8.25
C TYR A 249 -2.55 20.91 -7.59
N GLY A 250 -1.30 20.42 -7.55
CA GLY A 250 -0.15 21.13 -6.99
C GLY A 250 -0.10 21.14 -5.45
N THR A 251 -0.71 20.16 -4.80
CA THR A 251 -0.83 20.03 -3.34
C THR A 251 -0.29 18.69 -2.84
N THR A 252 0.26 18.65 -1.64
CA THR A 252 0.76 17.38 -1.06
C THR A 252 -0.33 16.52 -0.43
N THR A 253 -1.59 16.92 -0.54
CA THR A 253 -2.76 16.23 0.03
C THR A 253 -3.76 15.97 -1.07
N GLY A 254 -4.35 14.78 -1.14
CA GLY A 254 -5.32 14.44 -2.18
C GLY A 254 -6.47 15.44 -2.25
N TYR A 255 -6.90 15.76 -3.46
CA TYR A 255 -7.86 16.84 -3.70
C TYR A 255 -9.26 16.47 -3.21
N SER A 256 -9.65 15.22 -3.45
CA SER A 256 -10.84 14.60 -2.85
C SER A 256 -10.69 14.45 -1.34
N CYS A 257 -11.79 14.59 -0.59
CA CYS A 257 -11.71 14.63 0.87
C CYS A 257 -12.87 13.94 1.59
N ILE A 258 -12.59 13.39 2.77
CA ILE A 258 -13.57 12.71 3.61
C ILE A 258 -13.39 13.07 5.08
N SER A 259 -14.48 13.09 5.84
CA SER A 259 -14.44 13.09 7.29
C SER A 259 -15.33 11.98 7.83
N ILE A 260 -14.70 10.98 8.45
CA ILE A 260 -15.40 9.91 9.16
C ILE A 260 -16.19 10.47 10.36
N TYR A 261 -15.69 11.55 10.98
CA TYR A 261 -16.35 12.22 12.09
C TYR A 261 -17.61 12.97 11.66
N LYS A 262 -17.51 13.77 10.58
CA LYS A 262 -18.67 14.51 10.06
C LYS A 262 -19.61 13.66 9.22
N ARG A 263 -19.18 12.45 8.85
CA ARG A 263 -19.91 11.51 8.02
C ARG A 263 -20.24 12.08 6.63
N SER A 264 -19.25 12.76 6.03
CA SER A 264 -19.41 13.35 4.70
C SER A 264 -18.07 13.56 3.99
N GLY A 265 -18.13 13.90 2.71
CA GLY A 265 -16.97 14.22 1.89
C GLY A 265 -17.32 14.55 0.44
N TYR A 266 -16.28 14.65 -0.38
CA TYR A 266 -16.35 15.00 -1.80
C TYR A 266 -15.36 14.15 -2.60
N VAL A 267 -15.83 13.56 -3.70
CA VAL A 267 -14.97 13.09 -4.80
C VAL A 267 -14.92 14.22 -5.83
N TYR A 268 -13.77 14.87 -5.98
CA TYR A 268 -13.63 15.93 -6.97
C TYR A 268 -13.29 15.33 -8.33
N LEU A 269 -13.97 15.84 -9.35
CA LEU A 269 -13.80 15.47 -10.75
C LEU A 269 -13.08 16.61 -11.47
N TYR A 270 -12.03 16.26 -12.21
CA TYR A 270 -11.34 17.19 -13.08
C TYR A 270 -12.17 17.49 -14.33
N TRP A 271 -12.72 16.44 -14.94
CA TRP A 271 -13.63 16.53 -16.09
C TRP A 271 -14.81 15.57 -15.95
N THR A 272 -15.91 15.94 -16.57
CA THR A 272 -17.03 15.06 -16.92
C THR A 272 -17.30 15.27 -18.40
N ASP A 273 -17.05 14.23 -19.19
CA ASP A 273 -17.19 14.27 -20.65
C ASP A 273 -18.51 13.63 -21.07
N TYR A 274 -19.18 14.24 -22.04
CA TYR A 274 -20.50 13.84 -22.51
C TYR A 274 -20.45 13.28 -23.93
N THR A 275 -21.39 12.40 -24.27
CA THR A 275 -21.45 11.76 -25.59
C THR A 275 -21.78 12.73 -26.74
N ASP A 276 -22.28 13.94 -26.43
CA ASP A 276 -22.48 15.02 -27.40
C ASP A 276 -21.22 15.87 -27.66
N GLY A 277 -20.11 15.56 -26.98
CA GLY A 277 -18.83 16.26 -27.09
C GLY A 277 -18.71 17.49 -26.21
N SER A 278 -19.68 17.77 -25.33
CA SER A 278 -19.51 18.78 -24.28
C SER A 278 -18.73 18.23 -23.08
N THR A 279 -18.19 19.14 -22.26
CA THR A 279 -17.38 18.82 -21.08
C THR A 279 -17.68 19.79 -19.94
N GLU A 280 -17.82 19.28 -18.73
CA GLU A 280 -17.80 20.08 -17.50
C GLU A 280 -16.45 19.98 -16.81
N TYR A 281 -15.88 21.14 -16.47
CA TYR A 281 -14.59 21.26 -15.78
C TYR A 281 -14.83 21.50 -14.29
N TYR A 282 -14.05 20.82 -13.44
CA TYR A 282 -14.08 20.98 -11.98
C TYR A 282 -15.47 20.80 -11.37
N ASN A 283 -15.85 19.54 -11.21
CA ASN A 283 -17.12 19.15 -10.59
C ASN A 283 -16.84 18.33 -9.31
N ALA A 284 -17.88 18.00 -8.55
CA ALA A 284 -17.76 17.14 -7.40
C ALA A 284 -18.98 16.23 -7.24
N VAL A 285 -18.71 15.01 -6.77
CA VAL A 285 -19.71 14.15 -6.16
C VAL A 285 -19.67 14.41 -4.67
N GLU A 286 -20.74 14.99 -4.13
CA GLU A 286 -20.91 15.13 -2.69
C GLU A 286 -21.42 13.81 -2.11
N PHE A 287 -20.93 13.42 -0.93
CA PHE A 287 -21.44 12.24 -0.25
C PHE A 287 -21.57 12.42 1.25
N TRP A 288 -22.56 11.74 1.84
CA TRP A 288 -22.80 11.76 3.28
C TRP A 288 -23.54 10.51 3.77
N TRP A 289 -23.45 10.25 5.07
CA TRP A 289 -24.15 9.14 5.72
C TRP A 289 -24.56 9.48 7.14
N GLU A 290 -25.48 8.67 7.68
CA GLU A 290 -25.98 8.80 9.05
C GLU A 290 -25.17 8.05 10.09
#